data_AF-A0A419FT79-F1
#
_entry.id   AF-A0A419FT79-F1
#
_cell.length_a   1.000
_cell.length_b   1.000
_cell.length_c   1.000
_cell.angle_alpha   90.00
_cell.angle_beta   90.00
_cell.angle_gamma   90.00
#
_symmetry.space_group_name_H-M   'P 1'
#
loop_
_entity.id
_entity.type
_entity.pdbx_description
1 polymer ?
#
loop_
_entity_poly.entity_id
_entity_poly.type
_entity_poly.pdbx_seq_one_letter_code
_entity_poly.pdbx_strand_id
1 'polypeptide(L)'
;MEFKKVLVTIAIAVLFTLFVITLVHALYKNPKYEDFCNNPYSYPLKIAPEDQCPNISFPQNETAQCTAQRGYLEARYDADGCVSSYECNTCQNLYENARAEFFLYIFIYAAIFGIAGIIFGLYYKGSDWLSSGFLFGGLITLFTGTIIYFSELNRLAKPIVMVIELAIVIFVALKKFGDNGTAKNVERMKKGK
;
A
#
# COMPACT_ATOMS: atom_id res chain seq x y z
N MET A 1 -27.63 19.14 8.65
CA MET A 1 -26.57 19.09 9.70
C MET A 1 -26.02 20.49 9.89
N GLU A 2 -25.71 20.89 11.12
CA GLU A 2 -24.99 22.13 11.39
C GLU A 2 -23.58 22.06 10.76
N PHE A 3 -23.15 23.11 10.06
CA PHE A 3 -21.85 23.16 9.37
C PHE A 3 -20.67 22.75 10.26
N LYS A 4 -20.70 23.18 11.53
CA LYS A 4 -19.69 22.84 12.54
C LYS A 4 -19.54 21.32 12.74
N LYS A 5 -20.66 20.57 12.76
CA LYS A 5 -20.65 19.12 12.97
C LYS A 5 -20.04 18.39 11.78
N VAL A 6 -20.33 18.84 10.56
CA VAL A 6 -19.76 18.28 9.33
C VAL A 6 -18.24 18.47 9.29
N LEU A 7 -17.75 19.65 9.66
CA LEU A 7 -16.32 19.95 9.73
C LEU A 7 -15.58 19.01 10.70
N VAL A 8 -16.16 18.77 11.88
CA VAL A 8 -15.61 17.84 12.88
C VAL A 8 -15.60 16.41 12.36
N THR A 9 -16.68 15.96 11.70
CA THR A 9 -16.75 14.62 11.07
C THR A 9 -15.61 14.40 10.06
N ILE A 10 -15.37 15.38 9.18
CA ILE A 10 -14.30 15.29 8.18
C ILE A 10 -12.93 15.26 8.85
N ALA A 11 -12.70 16.13 9.84
CA ALA A 11 -11.44 16.17 10.59
C ALA A 11 -11.14 14.81 11.25
N ILE A 12 -12.14 14.20 11.90
CA ILE A 12 -12.01 12.86 12.51
C ILE A 12 -11.67 11.81 11.45
N ALA A 13 -12.38 11.81 10.32
CA ALA A 13 -12.16 10.84 9.26
C ALA A 13 -10.73 10.91 8.71
N VAL A 14 -10.24 12.11 8.41
CA VAL A 14 -8.88 12.33 7.90
C VAL A 14 -7.82 11.97 8.94
N LEU A 15 -7.99 12.43 10.18
CA LEU A 15 -7.04 12.12 11.27
C LEU A 15 -6.99 10.63 11.58
N PHE A 16 -8.12 9.93 11.52
CA PHE A 16 -8.18 8.48 11.70
C PHE A 16 -7.38 7.76 10.59
N THR A 17 -7.59 8.13 9.32
CA THR A 17 -6.82 7.55 8.21
C THR A 17 -5.32 7.82 8.34
N LEU A 18 -4.94 9.07 8.64
CA LEU A 18 -3.54 9.43 8.85
C LEU A 18 -2.93 8.66 10.03
N PHE A 19 -3.67 8.51 11.12
CA PHE A 19 -3.25 7.72 12.27
C PHE A 19 -2.95 6.27 11.88
N VAL A 20 -3.83 5.62 11.13
CA VAL A 20 -3.61 4.22 10.71
C VAL A 20 -2.38 4.09 9.81
N ILE A 21 -2.20 4.99 8.84
CA ILE A 21 -1.04 4.96 7.93
C ILE A 21 0.26 5.20 8.69
N THR A 22 0.29 6.22 9.55
CA THR A 22 1.47 6.55 10.35
C THR A 22 1.79 5.46 11.38
N LEU A 23 0.77 4.78 11.92
CA LEU A 23 0.95 3.63 12.78
C LEU A 23 1.68 2.49 12.07
N VAL A 24 1.31 2.16 10.82
CA VAL A 24 2.02 1.13 10.06
C VAL A 24 3.47 1.55 9.79
N HIS A 25 3.71 2.82 9.44
CA HIS A 25 5.07 3.34 9.26
C HIS A 25 5.91 3.30 10.55
N ALA A 26 5.27 3.37 11.73
CA ALA A 26 5.94 3.23 13.01
C ALA A 26 6.27 1.76 13.34
N LEU A 27 5.42 0.82 12.92
CA LEU A 27 5.60 -0.62 13.16
C LEU A 27 6.55 -1.28 12.16
N TYR A 28 6.57 -0.80 10.92
CA TYR A 28 7.35 -1.38 9.82
C TYR A 28 8.21 -0.31 9.16
N LYS A 29 9.52 -0.58 9.08
CA LYS A 29 10.45 0.30 8.38
C LYS A 29 10.13 0.27 6.89
N ASN A 30 9.84 1.45 6.32
CA ASN A 30 9.66 1.60 4.87
C ASN A 30 10.97 1.21 4.15
N PRO A 31 10.96 0.22 3.24
CA PRO A 31 12.15 -0.17 2.50
C PRO A 31 12.62 0.98 1.62
N LYS A 32 13.88 1.40 1.82
CA LYS A 32 14.52 2.41 0.99
C LYS A 32 15.36 1.74 -0.07
N TYR A 33 15.43 2.32 -1.27
CA TYR A 33 16.20 1.75 -2.37
C TYR A 33 17.67 1.55 -1.99
N GLU A 34 18.22 2.51 -1.26
CA GLU A 34 19.62 2.53 -0.80
C GLU A 34 19.93 1.44 0.22
N ASP A 35 18.91 0.89 0.91
CA ASP A 35 19.09 -0.24 1.82
C ASP A 35 19.38 -1.56 1.06
N PHE A 36 19.05 -1.63 -0.24
CA PHE A 36 19.23 -2.82 -1.09
C PHE A 36 20.29 -2.60 -2.15
N CYS A 37 20.24 -1.45 -2.81
CA CYS A 37 21.11 -1.08 -3.92
C CYS A 37 22.13 -0.06 -3.41
N ASN A 38 23.23 -0.55 -2.87
CA ASN A 38 24.40 0.27 -2.57
C ASN A 38 25.12 0.58 -3.88
N ASN A 39 24.65 1.59 -4.61
CA ASN A 39 25.40 2.17 -5.70
C ASN A 39 26.24 3.31 -5.10
N PRO A 40 27.53 3.10 -4.77
CA PRO A 40 28.41 4.24 -4.59
C PRO A 40 28.31 5.02 -5.90
N TYR A 41 27.99 6.31 -5.80
CA TYR A 41 27.86 7.25 -6.91
C TYR A 41 28.66 6.80 -8.13
N SER A 42 28.03 6.77 -9.31
CA SER A 42 28.67 6.48 -10.58
C SER A 42 29.80 7.49 -10.80
N TYR A 43 30.96 7.25 -10.21
CA TYR A 43 32.15 8.01 -10.48
C TYR A 43 32.41 7.80 -11.98
N PRO A 44 32.81 8.86 -12.71
CA PRO A 44 33.22 8.67 -14.08
C PRO A 44 34.36 7.66 -14.07
N LEU A 45 34.07 6.44 -14.54
CA LEU A 45 35.08 5.41 -14.70
C LEU A 45 36.06 5.92 -15.73
N LYS A 46 37.34 5.87 -15.41
CA LYS A 46 38.39 6.04 -16.41
C LYS A 46 38.27 4.83 -17.32
N ILE A 47 37.74 4.98 -18.53
CA ILE A 47 37.61 3.87 -19.48
C ILE A 47 38.96 3.73 -20.18
N ALA A 48 39.67 2.63 -19.95
CA ALA A 48 40.86 2.30 -20.72
C ALA A 48 40.49 2.08 -22.19
N PRO A 49 41.39 2.42 -23.14
CA PRO A 49 41.16 2.13 -24.54
C PRO A 49 41.09 0.61 -24.75
N GLU A 50 40.23 0.20 -25.69
CA GLU A 50 39.79 -1.19 -25.88
C GLU A 50 40.94 -2.17 -26.20
N ASP A 51 42.07 -1.66 -26.70
CA ASP A 51 43.29 -2.41 -26.99
C ASP A 51 44.10 -2.79 -25.75
N GLN A 52 43.80 -2.19 -24.59
CA GLN A 52 44.53 -2.40 -23.33
C GLN A 52 43.81 -3.35 -22.36
N CYS A 53 42.55 -3.70 -22.64
CA CYS A 53 41.75 -4.54 -21.75
C CYS A 53 41.64 -5.99 -22.24
N PRO A 54 41.66 -6.98 -21.32
CA PRO A 54 41.36 -8.36 -21.68
C PRO A 54 39.91 -8.48 -22.16
N ASN A 55 39.70 -9.24 -23.23
CA ASN A 55 38.37 -9.52 -23.75
C ASN A 55 37.65 -10.51 -22.83
N ILE A 56 36.85 -9.98 -21.90
CA ILE A 56 35.95 -10.78 -21.07
C ILE A 56 34.61 -10.87 -21.79
N SER A 57 34.26 -12.08 -22.24
CA SER A 57 32.93 -12.35 -22.79
C SER A 57 31.97 -12.72 -21.66
N PHE A 58 30.73 -12.21 -21.72
CA PHE A 58 29.68 -12.60 -20.79
C PHE A 58 29.11 -13.96 -21.22
N PRO A 59 29.33 -15.04 -20.45
CA PRO A 59 28.81 -16.34 -20.83
C PRO A 59 27.27 -16.31 -20.79
N GLN A 60 26.64 -16.70 -21.90
CA GLN A 60 25.18 -16.65 -22.05
C GLN A 60 24.43 -17.40 -20.94
N ASN A 61 25.01 -18.48 -20.40
CA ASN A 61 24.41 -19.25 -19.32
C ASN A 61 24.27 -18.42 -18.04
N GLU A 62 25.29 -17.64 -17.68
CA GLU A 62 25.26 -16.82 -16.46
C GLU A 62 24.33 -15.61 -16.62
N THR A 63 24.27 -15.03 -17.82
CA THR A 63 23.26 -14.01 -18.16
C THR A 63 21.85 -14.55 -18.01
N ALA A 64 21.59 -15.76 -18.53
CA ALA A 64 20.29 -16.41 -18.44
C ALA A 64 19.91 -16.72 -16.98
N GLN A 65 20.85 -17.21 -16.18
CA GLN A 65 20.66 -17.46 -14.75
C GLN A 65 20.37 -16.18 -13.98
N CYS A 66 21.12 -15.11 -14.25
CA CYS A 66 20.91 -13.82 -13.60
C CYS A 66 19.55 -13.20 -13.96
N THR A 67 19.18 -13.29 -15.24
CA THR A 67 17.87 -12.81 -15.73
C THR A 67 16.72 -13.62 -15.12
N ALA A 68 16.90 -14.94 -14.93
CA ALA A 68 15.92 -15.78 -14.25
C ALA A 68 15.67 -15.36 -12.79
N GLN A 69 16.68 -14.78 -12.13
CA GLN A 69 16.59 -14.18 -10.80
C GLN A 69 16.09 -12.73 -10.82
N ARG A 70 15.67 -12.21 -11.98
CA ARG A 70 15.32 -10.80 -12.22
C ARG A 70 16.45 -9.83 -11.86
N GLY A 71 17.69 -10.29 -11.98
CA GLY A 71 18.87 -9.46 -11.88
C GLY A 71 19.39 -9.01 -13.24
N TYR A 72 20.44 -8.23 -13.21
CA TYR A 72 21.25 -7.89 -14.38
C TYR A 72 22.73 -8.10 -14.07
N LEU A 73 23.52 -8.41 -15.09
CA LEU A 73 24.97 -8.52 -14.92
C LEU A 73 25.56 -7.12 -14.81
N GLU A 74 26.24 -6.86 -13.70
CA GLU A 74 26.97 -5.63 -13.44
C GLU A 74 28.46 -5.89 -13.61
N ALA A 75 29.10 -5.15 -14.50
CA ALA A 75 30.54 -5.22 -14.71
C ALA A 75 31.27 -4.50 -13.57
N ARG A 76 32.30 -5.14 -13.02
CA ARG A 76 33.25 -4.54 -12.09
C ARG A 76 34.50 -4.15 -12.87
N TYR A 77 35.02 -2.97 -12.56
CA TYR A 77 36.18 -2.40 -13.22
C TYR A 77 37.37 -2.37 -12.26
N ASP A 78 38.56 -2.65 -12.76
CA ASP A 78 39.81 -2.48 -12.02
C ASP A 78 40.27 -1.02 -11.98
N ALA A 79 41.44 -0.76 -11.40
CA ALA A 79 42.03 0.57 -11.29
C ALA A 79 42.40 1.19 -12.65
N ASP A 80 42.62 0.35 -13.67
CA ASP A 80 42.97 0.77 -15.02
C ASP A 80 41.73 1.06 -15.87
N GLY A 81 40.54 0.64 -15.41
CA GLY A 81 39.28 0.87 -16.11
C GLY A 81 38.84 -0.28 -17.00
N CYS A 82 39.50 -1.43 -16.87
CA CYS A 82 39.14 -2.64 -17.59
C CYS A 82 38.11 -3.44 -16.78
N VAL A 83 37.20 -4.12 -17.48
CA VAL A 83 36.30 -5.07 -16.82
C VAL A 83 37.16 -6.17 -16.23
N SER A 84 37.10 -6.37 -14.91
CA SER A 84 37.88 -7.39 -14.18
C SER A 84 37.03 -8.61 -13.86
N SER A 85 35.75 -8.37 -13.58
CA SER A 85 34.77 -9.39 -13.22
C SER A 85 33.37 -8.86 -13.46
N TYR A 86 32.38 -9.71 -13.30
CA TYR A 86 30.98 -9.33 -13.33
C TYR A 86 30.24 -10.02 -12.18
N GLU A 87 29.17 -9.42 -11.73
CA GLU A 87 28.35 -9.92 -10.64
C GLU A 87 26.87 -9.83 -11.05
N CYS A 88 26.06 -10.82 -10.67
CA CYS A 88 24.63 -10.72 -10.87
C CYS A 88 24.02 -9.78 -9.82
N ASN A 89 23.65 -8.57 -10.21
CA ASN A 89 22.99 -7.62 -9.34
C ASN A 89 21.48 -7.90 -9.30
N THR A 90 21.01 -8.40 -8.16
CA THR A 90 19.59 -8.69 -7.87
C THR A 90 18.95 -7.64 -6.96
N CYS A 91 19.62 -6.52 -6.70
CA CYS A 91 19.20 -5.54 -5.69
C CYS A 91 17.82 -4.95 -5.99
N GLN A 92 17.50 -4.71 -7.27
CA GLN A 92 16.20 -4.21 -7.71
C GLN A 92 15.08 -5.18 -7.33
N ASN A 93 15.27 -6.48 -7.58
CA ASN A 93 14.30 -7.51 -7.26
C ASN A 93 14.09 -7.62 -5.73
N LEU A 94 15.18 -7.58 -4.95
CA LEU A 94 15.09 -7.58 -3.49
C LEU A 94 14.33 -6.36 -2.95
N TYR A 95 14.61 -5.17 -3.49
CA TYR A 95 13.89 -3.95 -3.15
C TYR A 95 12.41 -4.03 -3.50
N GLU A 96 12.07 -4.47 -4.72
CA GLU A 96 10.68 -4.62 -5.18
C GLU A 96 9.91 -5.61 -4.30
N ASN A 97 10.53 -6.74 -3.93
CA ASN A 97 9.90 -7.72 -3.04
C ASN A 97 9.66 -7.14 -1.64
N ALA A 98 10.65 -6.49 -1.03
CA ALA A 98 10.48 -5.86 0.28
C ALA A 98 9.43 -4.74 0.26
N ARG A 99 9.39 -3.95 -0.82
CA ARG A 99 8.38 -2.91 -1.03
C ARG A 99 6.98 -3.49 -1.18
N ALA A 100 6.83 -4.59 -1.91
CA ALA A 100 5.55 -5.28 -2.05
C ALA A 100 5.05 -5.84 -0.71
N GLU A 101 5.93 -6.45 0.09
CA GLU A 101 5.60 -6.91 1.44
C GLU A 101 5.17 -5.75 2.35
N PHE A 102 5.89 -4.63 2.31
CA PHE A 102 5.54 -3.43 3.08
C PHE A 102 4.13 -2.89 2.71
N PHE A 103 3.81 -2.80 1.42
CA PHE A 103 2.47 -2.36 1.00
C PHE A 103 1.38 -3.37 1.34
N LEU A 104 1.68 -4.67 1.33
CA LEU A 104 0.76 -5.69 1.83
C LEU A 104 0.44 -5.48 3.31
N TYR A 105 1.45 -5.17 4.14
CA TYR A 105 1.19 -4.84 5.55
C TYR A 105 0.32 -3.59 5.70
N ILE A 106 0.60 -2.51 4.96
CA ILE A 106 -0.27 -1.32 4.96
C ILE A 106 -1.71 -1.68 4.64
N PHE A 107 -1.94 -2.48 3.60
CA PHE A 107 -3.28 -2.92 3.22
C PHE A 107 -3.96 -3.73 4.33
N ILE A 108 -3.29 -4.73 4.92
CA ILE A 108 -3.86 -5.57 5.97
C ILE A 108 -4.24 -4.74 7.21
N TYR A 109 -3.33 -3.87 7.68
CA TYR A 109 -3.63 -3.01 8.84
C TYR A 109 -4.70 -1.97 8.54
N ALA A 110 -4.67 -1.35 7.36
CA ALA A 110 -5.73 -0.45 6.91
C ALA A 110 -7.08 -1.16 6.84
N ALA A 111 -7.13 -2.42 6.42
CA ALA A 111 -8.34 -3.22 6.39
C ALA A 111 -8.86 -3.53 7.80
N ILE A 112 -7.99 -3.99 8.70
CA ILE A 112 -8.37 -4.31 10.09
C ILE A 112 -8.89 -3.07 10.81
N PHE A 113 -8.13 -1.96 10.79
CA PHE A 113 -8.52 -0.73 11.45
C PHE A 113 -9.72 -0.07 10.76
N GLY A 114 -9.79 -0.12 9.42
CA GLY A 114 -10.92 0.40 8.65
C GLY A 114 -12.23 -0.31 9.02
N ILE A 115 -12.22 -1.65 9.05
CA ILE A 115 -13.37 -2.45 9.49
C ILE A 115 -13.70 -2.18 10.96
N ALA A 116 -12.70 -2.12 11.84
CA ALA A 116 -12.90 -1.81 13.26
C ALA A 116 -13.53 -0.42 13.45
N GLY A 117 -13.08 0.58 12.69
CA GLY A 117 -13.64 1.93 12.67
C GLY A 117 -15.09 1.95 12.19
N ILE A 118 -15.42 1.18 11.15
CA ILE A 118 -16.80 1.02 10.67
C ILE A 118 -17.68 0.38 11.75
N ILE A 119 -17.25 -0.73 12.34
CA ILE A 119 -17.99 -1.42 13.41
C ILE A 119 -18.19 -0.47 14.60
N PHE A 120 -17.13 0.19 15.06
CA PHE A 120 -17.21 1.17 16.14
C PHE A 120 -18.22 2.28 15.81
N GLY A 121 -18.14 2.84 14.61
CA GLY A 121 -19.08 3.86 14.14
C GLY A 121 -20.53 3.37 14.06
N LEU A 122 -20.79 2.10 13.71
CA LEU A 122 -22.15 1.53 13.69
C LEU A 122 -22.75 1.32 15.08
N TYR A 123 -21.95 0.87 16.04
CA TYR A 123 -22.44 0.50 17.39
C TYR A 123 -22.37 1.66 18.40
N TYR A 124 -21.58 2.69 18.13
CA TYR A 124 -21.45 3.84 19.02
C TYR A 124 -22.72 4.70 19.02
N LYS A 125 -23.48 4.65 20.13
CA LYS A 125 -24.73 5.41 20.35
C LYS A 125 -24.55 6.80 20.95
N GLY A 126 -23.31 7.30 21.00
CA GLY A 126 -23.03 8.64 21.54
C GLY A 126 -23.37 9.74 20.54
N SER A 127 -22.48 10.72 20.41
CA SER A 127 -22.70 11.83 19.48
C SER A 127 -22.71 11.38 18.01
N ASP A 128 -23.75 11.79 17.28
CA ASP A 128 -23.95 11.47 15.86
C ASP A 128 -22.73 11.79 14.97
N TRP A 129 -22.07 12.94 15.21
CA TRP A 129 -20.91 13.36 14.41
C TRP A 129 -19.69 12.46 14.61
N LEU A 130 -19.51 11.89 15.81
CA LEU A 130 -18.40 10.99 16.11
C LEU A 130 -18.61 9.63 15.43
N SER A 131 -19.83 9.08 15.54
CA SER A 131 -20.23 7.85 14.82
C SER A 131 -20.04 7.99 13.31
N SER A 132 -20.54 9.09 12.71
CA SER A 132 -20.34 9.37 11.29
C SER A 132 -18.87 9.55 10.91
N GLY A 133 -18.06 10.17 11.78
CA GLY A 133 -16.63 10.38 11.56
C GLY A 133 -15.86 9.07 11.46
N PHE A 134 -16.11 8.13 12.38
CA PHE A 134 -15.49 6.81 12.35
C PHE A 134 -15.99 5.93 11.20
N LEU A 135 -17.28 6.01 10.83
CA LEU A 135 -17.80 5.32 9.65
C LEU A 135 -17.11 5.80 8.37
N PHE A 136 -17.02 7.11 8.18
CA PHE A 136 -16.43 7.68 6.98
C PHE A 136 -14.90 7.52 6.97
N GLY A 137 -14.25 7.70 8.11
CA GLY A 137 -12.82 7.45 8.28
C GLY A 137 -12.45 6.00 8.04
N GLY A 138 -13.23 5.04 8.56
CA GLY A 138 -13.03 3.62 8.31
C GLY A 138 -13.15 3.26 6.83
N LEU A 139 -14.14 3.84 6.14
CA LEU A 139 -14.32 3.68 4.70
C LEU A 139 -13.16 4.28 3.90
N ILE A 140 -12.76 5.52 4.19
CA ILE A 140 -11.61 6.17 3.54
C ILE A 140 -10.33 5.36 3.78
N THR A 141 -10.14 4.84 4.99
CA THR A 141 -8.95 4.06 5.34
C THR A 141 -8.88 2.77 4.53
N LEU A 142 -10.02 2.06 4.36
CA LEU A 142 -10.10 0.90 3.46
C LEU A 142 -9.69 1.27 2.03
N PHE A 143 -10.35 2.28 1.46
CA PHE A 143 -10.05 2.74 0.10
C PHE A 143 -8.58 3.15 -0.07
N THR A 144 -8.03 3.87 0.90
CA THR A 144 -6.64 4.34 0.85
C THR A 144 -5.66 3.17 0.91
N GLY A 145 -5.89 2.20 1.80
CA GLY A 145 -5.10 0.98 1.86
C GLY A 145 -5.12 0.21 0.54
N THR A 146 -6.28 0.11 -0.08
CA THR A 146 -6.42 -0.55 -1.39
C THR A 146 -5.72 0.21 -2.50
N ILE A 147 -5.87 1.54 -2.59
CA ILE A 147 -5.16 2.36 -3.58
C ILE A 147 -3.64 2.18 -3.47
N ILE A 148 -3.11 2.16 -2.24
CA ILE A 148 -1.67 1.99 -2.00
C ILE A 148 -1.19 0.61 -2.48
N TYR A 149 -1.93 -0.46 -2.18
CA TYR A 149 -1.55 -1.83 -2.55
C TYR A 149 -1.96 -2.23 -3.97
N PHE A 150 -2.77 -1.43 -4.66
CA PHE A 150 -3.32 -1.77 -5.98
C PHE A 150 -2.26 -1.97 -7.06
N SER A 151 -1.12 -1.28 -6.98
CA SER A 151 -0.03 -1.47 -7.96
C SER A 151 0.57 -2.87 -7.88
N GLU A 152 0.78 -3.37 -6.66
CA GLU A 152 1.48 -4.63 -6.38
C GLU A 152 0.59 -5.87 -6.44
N LEU A 153 -0.74 -5.69 -6.38
CA LEU A 153 -1.68 -6.79 -6.45
C LEU A 153 -1.51 -7.62 -7.73
N ASN A 154 -1.53 -8.95 -7.57
CA ASN A 154 -1.53 -9.86 -8.71
C ASN A 154 -2.75 -9.61 -9.60
N ARG A 155 -2.62 -9.84 -10.91
CA ARG A 155 -3.63 -9.50 -11.93
C ARG A 155 -5.02 -10.08 -11.62
N LEU A 156 -5.08 -11.25 -10.98
CA LEU A 156 -6.31 -11.92 -10.57
C LEU A 156 -6.86 -11.46 -9.21
N ALA A 157 -5.99 -10.96 -8.32
CA ALA A 157 -6.41 -10.53 -6.98
C ALA A 157 -7.10 -9.16 -7.01
N LYS A 158 -6.70 -8.26 -7.94
CA LYS A 158 -7.31 -6.93 -8.12
C LYS A 158 -8.85 -6.95 -8.20
N PRO A 159 -9.48 -7.72 -9.12
CA PRO A 159 -10.95 -7.74 -9.21
C PRO A 159 -11.62 -8.33 -7.97
N ILE A 160 -11.01 -9.32 -7.31
CA ILE A 160 -11.57 -9.95 -6.11
C ILE A 160 -11.65 -8.94 -4.96
N VAL A 161 -10.57 -8.19 -4.72
CA VAL A 161 -10.53 -7.15 -3.69
C VAL A 161 -11.59 -6.08 -3.95
N MET A 162 -11.72 -5.61 -5.20
CA MET A 162 -12.74 -4.62 -5.57
C MET A 162 -14.18 -5.10 -5.30
N VAL A 163 -14.49 -6.37 -5.59
CA VAL A 163 -15.81 -6.95 -5.32
C VAL A 163 -16.07 -7.04 -3.81
N ILE A 164 -15.06 -7.43 -3.02
CA ILE A 164 -15.18 -7.51 -1.55
C ILE A 164 -15.42 -6.12 -0.96
N GLU A 165 -14.64 -5.11 -1.36
CA GLU A 165 -14.82 -3.74 -0.88
C GLU A 165 -16.21 -3.21 -1.22
N LEU A 166 -16.66 -3.44 -2.46
CA LEU A 166 -18.01 -3.05 -2.88
C LEU A 166 -19.08 -3.72 -2.02
N ALA A 167 -18.94 -5.02 -1.74
CA ALA A 167 -19.86 -5.75 -0.86
C ALA A 167 -19.90 -5.15 0.56
N ILE A 168 -18.74 -4.77 1.11
CA ILE A 168 -18.65 -4.08 2.41
C ILE A 168 -19.39 -2.75 2.38
N VAL A 169 -19.18 -1.92 1.35
CA VAL A 169 -19.86 -0.62 1.21
C VAL A 169 -21.38 -0.80 1.15
N ILE A 170 -21.85 -1.76 0.34
CA ILE A 170 -23.28 -2.08 0.21
C ILE A 170 -23.83 -2.56 1.55
N PHE A 171 -23.13 -3.44 2.25
CA PHE A 171 -23.55 -3.94 3.56
C PHE A 171 -23.71 -2.82 4.59
N VAL A 172 -22.72 -1.91 4.68
CA VAL A 172 -22.76 -0.76 5.59
C VAL A 172 -23.92 0.17 5.24
N ALA A 173 -24.14 0.44 3.95
CA ALA A 173 -25.26 1.25 3.49
C ALA A 173 -26.61 0.63 3.88
N LEU A 174 -26.81 -0.67 3.60
CA LEU A 174 -28.03 -1.38 3.96
C LEU A 174 -28.26 -1.40 5.47
N LYS A 175 -27.22 -1.61 6.27
CA LYS A 175 -27.35 -1.63 7.74
C LYS A 175 -27.73 -0.25 8.29
N LYS A 176 -27.10 0.82 7.80
CA LYS A 176 -27.36 2.18 8.27
C LYS A 176 -28.74 2.69 7.84
N PHE A 177 -29.16 2.41 6.61
CA PHE A 177 -30.46 2.88 6.10
C PHE A 177 -31.63 1.95 6.43
N GLY A 178 -31.38 0.64 6.59
CA GLY A 178 -32.38 -0.36 6.97
C GLY A 178 -32.92 -0.15 8.39
N ASP A 179 -32.04 0.13 9.36
CA ASP A 179 -32.47 0.41 10.75
C ASP A 179 -33.23 1.74 10.88
N ASN A 180 -32.91 2.73 10.05
CA ASN A 180 -33.62 4.01 10.03
C ASN A 180 -35.01 3.92 9.37
N GLY A 181 -35.23 2.96 8.47
CA GLY A 181 -36.50 2.75 7.77
C GLY A 181 -37.56 2.04 8.61
N THR A 182 -37.16 1.06 9.42
CA THR A 182 -38.07 0.30 10.31
C THR A 182 -38.53 1.13 11.51
N ALA A 183 -37.64 1.90 12.14
CA ALA A 183 -38.00 2.78 13.26
C ALA A 183 -39.05 3.84 12.85
N LYS A 184 -38.89 4.44 11.66
CA LYS A 184 -39.78 5.49 11.15
C LYS A 184 -41.17 4.97 10.77
N ASN A 185 -41.27 3.71 10.33
CA ASN A 185 -42.56 3.07 10.03
C ASN A 185 -43.33 2.66 11.29
N VAL A 186 -42.63 2.23 12.35
CA VAL A 186 -43.27 1.91 13.64
C VAL A 186 -43.82 3.16 14.34
N GLU A 187 -43.12 4.29 14.28
CA GLU A 187 -43.64 5.56 14.82
C GLU A 187 -44.85 6.11 14.05
N ARG A 188 -44.87 5.95 12.72
CA ARG A 188 -46.04 6.33 11.91
C ARG A 188 -47.28 5.49 12.23
N MET A 189 -47.11 4.20 12.56
CA MET A 189 -48.23 3.37 13.02
C MET A 189 -48.72 3.72 14.44
N LYS A 190 -47.86 4.28 15.29
CA LYS A 190 -48.26 4.75 16.64
C LYS A 190 -48.93 6.12 16.64
N LYS A 191 -48.64 7.00 15.68
CA LYS A 191 -49.27 8.34 15.57
C LYS A 191 -50.56 8.37 14.74
N GLY A 192 -50.92 7.25 14.11
CA GLY A 192 -52.16 7.10 13.32
C GLY A 192 -53.31 6.42 14.07
N LYS A 193 -53.24 6.30 15.40
CA LYS A 193 -54.30 5.83 16.28
C LYS A 193 -54.61 6.88 17.34
#